data_AF-A0A150GJN9-F1
#
_entry.id   AF-A0A150GJN9-F1
#
_cell.length_a   1.000
_cell.length_b   1.000
_cell.length_c   1.000
_cell.angle_alpha   90.00
_cell.angle_beta   90.00
_cell.angle_gamma   90.00
#
_symmetry.space_group_name_H-M   'P 1'
#
loop_
_entity.id
_entity.type
_entity.pdbx_description
1 polymer ?
#
loop_
_entity_poly.entity_id
_entity_poly.type
_entity_poly.pdbx_seq_one_letter_code
_entity_poly.pdbx_strand_id
1 'polypeptide(L)'
;MLGEPELLGLLQHGWESASSLAMASEADLCEAGLLPDHAYTLVRAFSGPELDPVRLYEKPSTLAHEAAWHRYAFLPDPSSATDKAAFFGFRPWAAPPASIPPVLVSPVFAHILEAVAAPAEPPTDLGSSAAVGLYQAVRELLALGSGLYDGKARLQYEFLRWHNEHLQAGVLAETIASCSYSRATLLDSPPASVVHSVRFHNHSFAVALLVCKSDVGAGDALVQAARRYQQHYQDGACWASASMYRAGPLPALVLLLEGPRLSIHAVWTIYQNRVAYAPLTPSYYLANDFHDTANLWKLMAVLAAYKKAAQELSSAHAAMCKLDASELDRMARLRAAAHAEEGQGGGGGGGGVAAAQPCTLPYSLLDDSLGLSDISFRGRGLLYAARQRLVEGGQARRVLVKFVGGRYGAEVHRAWHAAGVAPALYDVRSVGGSAYTMVVMELLRPEDGWVPLCQALQDGGGEPLKAAVREALRRAQAGALETLGHKAVHGDVRRPNILVRGAGSDAASAEVRFVDFDWAGPDGEARYPQVVLSPTVRWHDEVRPGGVMRQEHDTYLLERELKLPY
;
A
#
# COMPACT_ATOMS: atom_id res chain seq x y z
N MET A 1 -11.23 21.78 -24.38
CA MET A 1 -12.34 22.24 -23.53
C MET A 1 -12.48 23.76 -23.53
N LEU A 2 -11.39 24.53 -23.65
CA LEU A 2 -11.46 26.00 -23.72
C LEU A 2 -11.61 26.52 -25.15
N GLY A 3 -12.29 27.65 -25.32
CA GLY A 3 -12.40 28.39 -26.58
C GLY A 3 -11.17 29.28 -26.85
N GLU A 4 -11.02 29.75 -28.10
CA GLU A 4 -9.97 30.71 -28.50
C GLU A 4 -9.82 31.93 -27.57
N PRO A 5 -10.92 32.57 -27.09
CA PRO A 5 -10.81 33.74 -26.22
C PRO A 5 -10.18 33.43 -24.85
N GLU A 6 -10.54 32.29 -24.27
CA GLU A 6 -10.02 31.84 -22.97
C GLU A 6 -8.54 31.47 -23.10
N LEU A 7 -8.15 30.84 -24.23
CA LEU A 7 -6.75 30.53 -24.54
C LEU A 7 -5.89 31.79 -24.71
N LEU A 8 -6.39 32.80 -25.42
CA LEU A 8 -5.71 34.08 -25.57
C LEU A 8 -5.56 34.81 -24.23
N GLY A 9 -6.59 34.76 -23.38
CA GLY A 9 -6.56 35.36 -22.04
C GLY A 9 -5.48 34.74 -21.14
N LEU A 10 -5.35 33.41 -21.16
CA LEU A 10 -4.29 32.69 -20.45
C LEU A 10 -2.88 33.08 -20.94
N LEU A 11 -2.68 33.14 -22.26
CA LEU A 11 -1.39 33.50 -22.85
C LEU A 11 -0.99 34.94 -22.51
N GLN A 12 -1.94 35.88 -22.52
CA GLN A 12 -1.69 37.28 -22.17
C GLN A 12 -1.27 37.47 -20.70
N HIS A 13 -1.72 36.58 -19.82
CA HIS A 13 -1.35 36.59 -18.40
C HIS A 13 -0.13 35.71 -18.09
N GLY A 14 0.59 35.23 -19.12
CA GLY A 14 1.84 34.49 -18.98
C GLY A 14 1.67 33.01 -18.60
N TRP A 15 0.46 32.46 -18.71
CA TRP A 15 0.17 31.07 -18.38
C TRP A 15 0.35 30.16 -19.61
N GLU A 16 1.57 30.14 -20.16
CA GLU A 16 1.89 29.51 -21.45
C GLU A 16 2.20 28.00 -21.34
N SER A 17 2.27 27.46 -20.11
CA SER A 17 2.64 26.07 -19.84
C SER A 17 1.76 25.44 -18.75
N ALA A 18 1.74 24.11 -18.69
CA ALA A 18 1.10 23.38 -17.59
C ALA A 18 1.72 23.73 -16.22
N SER A 19 3.03 24.03 -16.19
CA SER A 19 3.73 24.40 -14.96
C SER A 19 3.35 25.80 -14.46
N SER A 20 3.15 26.76 -15.37
CA SER A 20 2.60 28.06 -14.98
C SER A 20 1.16 27.88 -14.51
N LEU A 21 0.30 27.20 -15.29
CA LEU A 21 -1.13 27.01 -14.94
C LEU A 21 -1.34 26.33 -13.59
N ALA A 22 -0.44 25.43 -13.19
CA ALA A 22 -0.48 24.75 -11.89
C ALA A 22 -0.25 25.68 -10.69
N MET A 23 0.33 26.87 -10.91
CA MET A 23 0.60 27.87 -9.88
C MET A 23 -0.51 28.94 -9.80
N ALA A 24 -1.50 28.90 -10.69
CA ALA A 24 -2.56 29.89 -10.76
C ALA A 24 -3.65 29.63 -9.71
N SER A 25 -4.07 30.67 -9.00
CA SER A 25 -5.30 30.60 -8.20
C SER A 25 -6.53 30.66 -9.11
N GLU A 26 -7.68 30.21 -8.60
CA GLU A 26 -8.95 30.29 -9.33
C GLU A 26 -9.28 31.75 -9.69
N ALA A 27 -8.94 32.69 -8.79
CA ALA A 27 -9.11 34.11 -9.01
C ALA A 27 -8.22 34.62 -10.16
N ASP A 28 -6.95 34.21 -10.21
CA ASP A 28 -6.02 34.61 -11.29
C ASP A 28 -6.48 34.10 -12.66
N LEU A 29 -7.02 32.89 -12.71
CA LEU A 29 -7.55 32.31 -13.95
C LEU A 29 -8.86 32.97 -14.38
N CYS A 30 -9.73 33.33 -13.43
CA CYS A 30 -10.93 34.11 -13.73
C CYS A 30 -10.57 35.52 -14.23
N GLU A 31 -9.54 36.15 -13.66
CA GLU A 31 -9.01 37.43 -14.12
C GLU A 31 -8.40 37.31 -15.53
N ALA A 32 -7.78 36.17 -15.84
CA ALA A 32 -7.35 35.80 -17.18
C ALA A 32 -8.49 35.45 -18.15
N GLY A 33 -9.76 35.61 -17.74
CA GLY A 33 -10.94 35.48 -18.60
C GLY A 33 -11.55 34.08 -18.67
N LEU A 34 -11.13 33.14 -17.81
CA LEU A 34 -11.83 31.86 -17.69
C LEU A 34 -13.16 32.04 -16.96
N LEU A 35 -14.17 31.29 -17.41
CA LEU A 35 -15.40 31.13 -16.64
C LEU A 35 -15.08 30.49 -15.28
N PRO A 36 -15.76 30.88 -14.19
CA PRO A 36 -15.51 30.33 -12.85
C PRO A 36 -15.51 28.80 -12.81
N ASP A 37 -16.46 28.14 -13.46
CA ASP A 37 -16.51 26.67 -13.51
C ASP A 37 -15.31 26.07 -14.27
N HIS A 38 -14.80 26.75 -15.31
CA HIS A 38 -13.62 26.34 -16.05
C HIS A 38 -12.35 26.59 -15.24
N ALA A 39 -12.21 27.75 -14.60
CA ALA A 39 -11.10 28.08 -13.70
C ALA A 39 -11.03 27.08 -12.55
N TYR A 40 -12.16 26.83 -11.87
CA TYR A 40 -12.29 25.83 -10.81
C TYR A 40 -11.87 24.43 -11.29
N THR A 41 -12.33 24.02 -12.47
CA THR A 41 -11.97 22.72 -13.05
C THR A 41 -10.49 22.65 -13.42
N LEU A 42 -9.91 23.74 -13.92
CA LEU A 42 -8.51 23.82 -14.33
C LEU A 42 -7.58 23.83 -13.10
N VAL A 43 -7.88 24.65 -12.10
CA VAL A 43 -7.19 24.62 -10.80
C VAL A 43 -7.30 23.22 -10.22
N ARG A 44 -8.48 22.61 -10.09
CA ARG A 44 -8.59 21.22 -9.59
C ARG A 44 -7.88 20.17 -10.44
N ALA A 45 -7.72 20.41 -11.75
CA ALA A 45 -6.97 19.50 -12.61
C ALA A 45 -5.46 19.51 -12.29
N PHE A 46 -4.95 20.61 -11.75
CA PHE A 46 -3.53 20.78 -11.37
C PHE A 46 -3.29 20.74 -9.85
N SER A 47 -4.30 21.07 -9.06
CA SER A 47 -4.31 21.14 -7.60
C SER A 47 -5.03 19.91 -7.06
N GLY A 48 -4.29 18.81 -6.96
CA GLY A 48 -4.63 17.80 -5.95
C GLY A 48 -4.61 18.45 -4.56
N PRO A 49 -5.15 17.80 -3.51
CA PRO A 49 -4.93 18.29 -2.15
C PRO A 49 -3.42 18.35 -1.91
N GLU A 50 -2.84 19.55 -1.94
CA GLU A 50 -1.43 19.72 -1.65
C GLU A 50 -1.26 19.69 -0.14
N LEU A 51 -0.67 18.60 0.35
CA LEU A 51 0.04 18.67 1.62
C LEU A 51 1.31 19.46 1.36
N ASP A 52 1.67 20.35 2.28
CA ASP A 52 2.97 21.01 2.18
C ASP A 52 4.08 19.95 2.13
N PRO A 53 5.06 20.10 1.21
CA PRO A 53 6.20 19.22 1.17
C PRO A 53 6.93 19.30 2.50
N VAL A 54 7.19 18.13 3.10
CA VAL A 54 7.97 18.05 4.33
C VAL A 54 9.42 18.40 4.00
N ARG A 55 9.89 19.57 4.47
CA ARG A 55 11.29 19.99 4.33
C ARG A 55 12.11 19.47 5.52
N LEU A 56 13.30 18.94 5.23
CA LEU A 56 14.23 18.43 6.24
C LEU A 56 15.62 18.94 5.98
N TYR A 57 16.14 19.71 6.91
CA TYR A 57 17.46 20.33 6.81
C TYR A 57 18.55 19.44 7.43
N GLU A 58 18.18 18.47 8.26
CA GLU A 58 19.11 17.57 8.93
C GLU A 58 19.77 16.60 7.95
N LYS A 59 21.09 16.43 8.11
CA LYS A 59 21.85 15.40 7.41
C LYS A 59 21.37 14.01 7.85
N PRO A 60 21.44 12.99 6.97
CA PRO A 60 21.01 11.63 7.29
C PRO A 60 21.62 11.06 8.58
N SER A 61 22.89 11.38 8.86
CA SER A 61 23.55 10.96 10.09
C SER A 61 22.97 11.63 11.34
N THR A 62 22.64 12.93 11.29
CA THR A 62 22.11 13.67 12.44
C THR A 62 20.75 13.10 12.85
N LEU A 63 19.84 12.97 11.88
CA LEU A 63 18.50 12.44 12.11
C LEU A 63 18.52 11.01 12.66
N ALA A 64 19.45 10.18 12.19
CA ALA A 64 19.62 8.81 12.66
C ALA A 64 20.04 8.71 14.14
N HIS A 65 20.66 9.74 14.72
CA HIS A 65 21.03 9.78 16.15
C HIS A 65 19.92 10.31 17.04
N GLU A 66 18.91 10.97 16.49
CA GLU A 66 17.83 11.54 17.28
C GLU A 66 16.87 10.44 17.72
N ALA A 67 16.60 10.34 19.02
CA ALA A 67 15.57 9.41 19.50
C ALA A 67 14.16 9.84 19.07
N ALA A 68 13.93 11.08 18.64
CA ALA A 68 12.61 11.69 18.46
C ALA A 68 12.01 11.58 17.05
N TRP A 69 12.70 10.97 16.08
CA TRP A 69 12.21 10.87 14.69
C TRP A 69 10.82 10.20 14.60
N HIS A 70 10.50 9.30 15.54
CA HIS A 70 9.21 8.61 15.61
C HIS A 70 8.03 9.54 15.95
N ARG A 71 8.25 10.68 16.60
CA ARG A 71 7.17 11.63 16.98
C ARG A 71 6.49 12.24 15.77
N TYR A 72 7.18 12.26 14.63
CA TYR A 72 6.72 12.83 13.36
C TYR A 72 6.02 11.78 12.47
N ALA A 73 6.05 10.50 12.86
CA ALA A 73 5.46 9.39 12.13
C ALA A 73 3.97 9.13 12.46
N PHE A 74 3.40 9.77 13.49
CA PHE A 74 2.09 9.36 14.01
C PHE A 74 1.06 10.48 14.17
N LEU A 75 1.46 11.76 14.19
CA LEU A 75 0.55 12.90 14.28
C LEU A 75 1.14 14.08 13.51
N PRO A 76 0.71 14.34 12.25
CA PRO A 76 0.83 15.67 11.70
C PRO A 76 -0.17 16.53 12.48
N ASP A 77 0.26 17.20 13.55
CA ASP A 77 -0.55 18.25 14.16
C ASP A 77 -0.72 19.34 13.09
N PRO A 78 -1.95 19.57 12.58
CA PRO A 78 -2.19 20.57 11.55
C PRO A 78 -1.90 21.99 12.04
N SER A 79 -1.79 22.21 13.36
CA SER A 79 -1.40 23.49 13.96
C SER A 79 0.12 23.68 14.09
N SER A 80 0.91 22.63 13.85
CA SER A 80 2.38 22.71 13.84
C SER A 80 2.88 22.75 12.39
N ALA A 81 3.29 23.93 11.94
CA ALA A 81 3.94 24.10 10.64
C ALA A 81 5.22 23.23 10.54
N THR A 82 5.08 22.10 9.83
CA THR A 82 5.93 21.64 8.72
C THR A 82 7.45 21.93 8.77
N ASP A 83 8.22 21.15 9.53
CA ASP A 83 9.70 21.11 9.35
C ASP A 83 10.36 19.75 9.68
N LYS A 84 9.60 18.66 9.89
CA LYS A 84 10.16 17.42 10.49
C LYS A 84 9.69 16.11 9.86
N ALA A 85 10.58 15.11 9.89
CA ALA A 85 10.64 13.99 8.95
C ALA A 85 9.45 13.03 9.02
N ALA A 86 8.88 12.66 7.87
CA ALA A 86 7.68 11.85 7.81
C ALA A 86 8.02 10.43 7.29
N PHE A 87 8.56 9.60 8.18
CA PHE A 87 8.88 8.19 7.92
C PHE A 87 7.86 7.27 8.57
N PHE A 88 7.26 6.37 7.80
CA PHE A 88 6.14 5.56 8.26
C PHE A 88 6.44 4.08 8.05
N GLY A 89 6.74 3.40 9.15
CA GLY A 89 6.83 1.95 9.15
C GLY A 89 5.46 1.33 8.90
N PHE A 90 5.41 0.26 8.11
CA PHE A 90 4.19 -0.52 7.98
C PHE A 90 3.71 -1.01 9.37
N ARG A 91 2.47 -0.67 9.70
CA ARG A 91 1.78 -1.03 10.96
C ARG A 91 0.30 -1.26 10.62
N PRO A 92 -0.19 -2.51 10.60
CA PRO A 92 -1.54 -2.81 10.09
C PRO A 92 -2.68 -2.21 10.92
N TRP A 93 -2.40 -1.79 12.16
CA TRP A 93 -3.37 -1.19 13.10
C TRP A 93 -3.18 0.31 13.33
N ALA A 94 -2.16 0.94 12.72
CA ALA A 94 -1.94 2.37 12.91
C ALA A 94 -2.97 3.19 12.14
N ALA A 95 -3.42 4.29 12.77
CA ALA A 95 -4.15 5.36 12.09
C ALA A 95 -3.30 5.97 10.97
N PRO A 96 -3.88 6.74 10.03
CA PRO A 96 -3.13 7.39 8.97
C PRO A 96 -1.87 8.14 9.45
N PRO A 97 -0.83 8.22 8.60
CA PRO A 97 -0.90 7.83 7.19
C PRO A 97 -0.85 6.32 6.96
N ALA A 98 -1.72 5.88 6.05
CA ALA A 98 -1.87 4.45 5.77
C ALA A 98 -0.68 3.96 4.93
N SER A 99 0.30 3.39 5.62
CA SER A 99 1.29 2.51 5.00
C SER A 99 0.62 1.16 4.73
N ILE A 100 0.71 0.69 3.49
CA ILE A 100 0.10 -0.58 3.05
C ILE A 100 1.16 -1.70 3.07
N PRO A 101 0.74 -2.98 3.06
CA PRO A 101 1.66 -4.10 2.89
C PRO A 101 2.56 -3.89 1.65
N PRO A 102 3.87 -4.18 1.72
CA PRO A 102 4.80 -3.89 0.63
C PRO A 102 4.36 -4.53 -0.70
N VAL A 103 3.80 -5.74 -0.67
CA VAL A 103 3.31 -6.43 -1.88
C VAL A 103 2.16 -5.69 -2.59
N LEU A 104 1.43 -4.80 -1.91
CA LEU A 104 0.43 -3.93 -2.52
C LEU A 104 1.01 -2.61 -3.04
N VAL A 105 2.24 -2.28 -2.66
CA VAL A 105 3.03 -1.18 -3.25
C VAL A 105 3.64 -1.63 -4.57
N SER A 106 4.22 -2.84 -4.58
CA SER A 106 4.78 -3.48 -5.76
C SER A 106 4.77 -5.00 -5.60
N PRO A 107 4.29 -5.77 -6.59
CA PRO A 107 4.24 -7.22 -6.49
C PRO A 107 5.64 -7.86 -6.42
N VAL A 108 6.68 -7.16 -6.89
CA VAL A 108 8.08 -7.64 -6.91
C VAL A 108 8.62 -7.96 -5.51
N PHE A 109 8.07 -7.34 -4.46
CA PHE A 109 8.49 -7.61 -3.08
C PHE A 109 8.02 -8.98 -2.59
N ALA A 110 7.04 -9.61 -3.26
CA ALA A 110 6.58 -10.95 -2.93
C ALA A 110 7.70 -11.99 -3.07
N HIS A 111 8.56 -11.88 -4.10
CA HIS A 111 9.69 -12.81 -4.30
C HIS A 111 10.54 -12.96 -3.04
N ILE A 112 10.86 -11.85 -2.36
CA ILE A 112 11.70 -11.84 -1.15
C ILE A 112 10.94 -12.41 0.04
N LEU A 113 9.68 -12.00 0.23
CA LEU A 113 8.86 -12.49 1.35
C LEU A 113 8.60 -14.00 1.24
N GLU A 114 8.34 -14.51 0.05
CA GLU A 114 8.20 -15.94 -0.25
C GLU A 114 9.51 -16.68 0.03
N ALA A 115 10.66 -16.16 -0.41
CA ALA A 115 11.97 -16.76 -0.14
C ALA A 115 12.30 -16.79 1.37
N VAL A 116 11.89 -15.77 2.13
CA VAL A 116 12.02 -15.74 3.59
C VAL A 116 11.15 -16.82 4.24
N ALA A 117 9.89 -16.94 3.81
CA ALA A 117 8.92 -17.91 4.33
C ALA A 117 9.22 -19.37 3.93
N ALA A 118 9.89 -19.59 2.80
CA ALA A 118 10.25 -20.92 2.32
C ALA A 118 11.18 -21.67 3.30
N PRO A 119 11.24 -23.01 3.28
CA PRO A 119 12.27 -23.76 4.01
C PRO A 119 13.71 -23.37 3.58
N ALA A 120 14.68 -23.58 4.46
CA ALA A 120 16.09 -23.37 4.17
C ALA A 120 16.70 -24.60 3.49
N GLU A 121 16.36 -24.79 2.22
CA GLU A 121 16.72 -25.98 1.44
C GLU A 121 17.51 -25.60 0.18
N PRO A 122 18.42 -26.48 -0.31
CA PRO A 122 19.10 -26.25 -1.57
C PRO A 122 18.09 -26.18 -2.73
N PRO A 123 18.34 -25.33 -3.74
CA PRO A 123 17.48 -25.29 -4.92
C PRO A 123 17.50 -26.62 -5.66
N THR A 124 16.37 -26.98 -6.27
CA THR A 124 16.21 -28.24 -7.00
C THR A 124 17.12 -28.34 -8.23
N ASP A 125 17.61 -27.21 -8.74
CA ASP A 125 18.48 -27.10 -9.91
C ASP A 125 19.93 -26.72 -9.57
N LEU A 126 20.44 -27.08 -8.39
CA LEU A 126 21.76 -26.66 -7.89
C LEU A 126 22.94 -26.85 -8.88
N GLY A 127 22.84 -27.79 -9.83
CA GLY A 127 23.84 -28.02 -10.87
C GLY A 127 23.82 -27.01 -12.03
N SER A 128 22.85 -26.10 -12.09
CA SER A 128 22.77 -25.08 -13.14
C SER A 128 23.87 -24.04 -12.98
N SER A 129 24.37 -23.48 -14.09
CA SER A 129 25.42 -22.43 -14.02
C SER A 129 24.98 -21.22 -13.20
N ALA A 130 23.68 -20.89 -13.21
CA ALA A 130 23.13 -19.80 -12.41
C ALA A 130 23.13 -20.12 -10.92
N ALA A 131 22.71 -21.33 -10.54
CA ALA A 131 22.72 -21.78 -9.14
C ALA A 131 24.15 -21.88 -8.60
N VAL A 132 25.11 -22.40 -9.38
CA VAL A 132 26.53 -22.45 -9.00
C VAL A 132 27.12 -21.05 -8.79
N GLY A 133 26.85 -20.12 -9.71
CA GLY A 133 27.32 -18.74 -9.58
C GLY A 133 26.76 -18.04 -8.34
N LEU A 134 25.46 -18.23 -8.06
CA LEU A 134 24.83 -17.68 -6.86
C LEU A 134 25.38 -18.33 -5.58
N TYR A 135 25.59 -19.64 -5.57
CA TYR A 135 26.21 -20.35 -4.45
C TYR A 135 27.60 -19.79 -4.13
N GLN A 136 28.43 -19.55 -5.15
CA GLN A 136 29.74 -18.91 -4.99
C GLN A 136 29.61 -17.49 -4.42
N ALA A 137 28.70 -16.68 -4.97
CA ALA A 137 28.45 -15.34 -4.45
C ALA A 137 28.03 -15.36 -2.96
N VAL A 138 27.18 -16.30 -2.53
CA VAL A 138 26.80 -16.43 -1.11
C VAL A 138 28.01 -16.80 -0.25
N ARG A 139 28.85 -17.72 -0.69
CA ARG A 139 30.05 -18.11 0.07
C ARG A 139 31.02 -16.96 0.25
N GLU A 140 31.21 -16.14 -0.79
CA GLU A 140 32.04 -14.95 -0.71
C GLU A 140 31.41 -13.88 0.19
N LEU A 141 30.09 -13.73 0.20
CA LEU A 141 29.40 -12.85 1.13
C LEU A 141 29.62 -13.28 2.59
N LEU A 142 29.53 -14.58 2.87
CA LEU A 142 29.80 -15.12 4.20
C LEU A 142 31.26 -14.88 4.61
N ALA A 143 32.21 -15.11 3.70
CA ALA A 143 33.62 -14.80 3.94
C ALA A 143 33.85 -13.30 4.20
N LEU A 144 33.18 -12.43 3.46
CA LEU A 144 33.18 -10.99 3.65
C LEU A 144 32.62 -10.63 5.03
N GLY A 145 31.47 -11.22 5.42
CA GLY A 145 30.83 -10.99 6.72
C GLY A 145 31.66 -11.42 7.91
N SER A 146 32.48 -12.47 7.76
CA SER A 146 33.43 -12.94 8.78
C SER A 146 34.72 -12.10 8.86
N GLY A 147 34.91 -11.15 7.94
CA GLY A 147 36.08 -10.28 7.92
C GLY A 147 36.09 -9.24 9.05
N LEU A 148 37.28 -8.90 9.55
CA LEU A 148 37.48 -7.75 10.43
C LEU A 148 37.88 -6.53 9.60
N TYR A 149 37.15 -5.44 9.77
CA TYR A 149 37.34 -4.19 9.04
C TYR A 149 37.79 -3.08 9.99
N ASP A 150 38.80 -2.34 9.56
CA ASP A 150 39.34 -1.14 10.22
C ASP A 150 38.33 0.04 10.23
N GLY A 151 37.36 0.03 9.32
CA GLY A 151 36.26 0.99 9.33
C GLY A 151 35.13 0.67 8.33
N LYS A 152 34.03 1.42 8.46
CA LYS A 152 32.83 1.26 7.60
C LYS A 152 33.11 1.44 6.10
N ALA A 153 34.10 2.27 5.75
CA ALA A 153 34.46 2.54 4.36
C ALA A 153 34.98 1.28 3.65
N ARG A 154 35.85 0.52 4.33
CA ARG A 154 36.43 -0.72 3.82
C ARG A 154 35.37 -1.80 3.64
N LEU A 155 34.50 -1.97 4.64
CA LEU A 155 33.36 -2.89 4.57
C LEU A 155 32.41 -2.54 3.40
N GLN A 156 32.05 -1.26 3.26
CA GLN A 156 31.21 -0.78 2.16
C GLN A 156 31.85 -1.04 0.79
N TYR A 157 33.16 -0.80 0.64
CA TYR A 157 33.89 -1.06 -0.60
C TYR A 157 33.84 -2.54 -0.99
N GLU A 158 34.21 -3.44 -0.06
CA GLU A 158 34.23 -4.88 -0.35
C GLU A 158 32.84 -5.41 -0.65
N PHE A 159 31.80 -4.90 0.03
CA PHE A 159 30.41 -5.27 -0.25
C PHE A 159 29.97 -4.79 -1.64
N LEU A 160 30.35 -3.57 -2.05
CA LEU A 160 30.03 -3.06 -3.38
C LEU A 160 30.68 -3.88 -4.49
N ARG A 161 31.95 -4.24 -4.30
CA ARG A 161 32.68 -5.13 -5.22
C ARG A 161 31.96 -6.47 -5.34
N TRP A 162 31.68 -7.11 -4.20
CA TRP A 162 30.91 -8.35 -4.15
C TRP A 162 29.55 -8.25 -4.86
N HIS A 163 28.76 -7.22 -4.54
CA HIS A 163 27.44 -7.02 -5.09
C HIS A 163 27.47 -6.85 -6.61
N ASN A 164 28.37 -6.00 -7.11
CA ASN A 164 28.42 -5.63 -8.52
C ASN A 164 29.08 -6.72 -9.40
N GLU A 165 30.12 -7.40 -8.89
CA GLU A 165 30.89 -8.39 -9.66
C GLU A 165 30.28 -9.79 -9.56
N HIS A 166 29.85 -10.21 -8.37
CA HIS A 166 29.47 -11.59 -8.08
C HIS A 166 27.95 -11.79 -8.02
N LEU A 167 27.22 -10.94 -7.30
CA LEU A 167 25.75 -11.05 -7.24
C LEU A 167 25.09 -10.55 -8.54
N GLN A 168 25.56 -9.42 -9.07
CA GLN A 168 25.09 -8.80 -10.32
C GLN A 168 23.57 -8.50 -10.31
N ALA A 169 23.08 -7.89 -9.21
CA ALA A 169 21.67 -7.50 -9.05
C ALA A 169 21.34 -6.08 -9.59
N GLY A 170 22.25 -5.50 -10.38
CA GLY A 170 22.26 -4.09 -10.75
C GLY A 170 23.55 -3.43 -10.25
N VAL A 171 23.86 -2.25 -10.79
CA VAL A 171 25.08 -1.53 -10.42
C VAL A 171 24.76 -0.54 -9.30
N LEU A 172 25.26 -0.82 -8.10
CA LEU A 172 25.29 0.13 -6.98
C LEU A 172 26.48 1.08 -7.18
N ALA A 173 26.20 2.37 -7.36
CA ALA A 173 27.21 3.40 -7.59
C ALA A 173 26.84 4.72 -6.88
N GLU A 174 27.74 5.70 -6.89
CA GLU A 174 27.45 7.03 -6.36
C GLU A 174 26.52 7.80 -7.30
N THR A 175 25.60 8.57 -6.72
CA THR A 175 24.54 9.30 -7.43
C THR A 175 25.08 10.42 -8.33
N ILE A 176 26.32 10.86 -8.13
CA ILE A 176 26.98 11.89 -8.94
C ILE A 176 27.66 11.23 -10.15
N ALA A 177 27.38 11.77 -11.34
CA ALA A 177 27.83 11.37 -12.67
C ALA A 177 29.04 10.42 -12.75
N SER A 178 28.85 9.28 -13.41
CA SER A 178 29.86 8.52 -14.17
C SER A 178 31.32 8.67 -13.68
N CYS A 179 31.68 8.06 -12.56
CA CYS A 179 33.08 7.97 -12.16
C CYS A 179 33.44 6.52 -11.83
N SER A 180 34.40 5.98 -12.56
CA SER A 180 35.16 4.79 -12.21
C SER A 180 36.02 5.13 -10.98
N TYR A 181 35.55 4.76 -9.79
CA TYR A 181 36.34 4.99 -8.58
C TYR A 181 37.50 4.01 -8.49
N SER A 182 38.70 4.53 -8.23
CA SER A 182 39.85 3.72 -7.83
C SER A 182 39.70 3.28 -6.37
N ARG A 183 40.29 2.15 -5.98
CA ARG A 183 40.32 1.64 -4.59
C ARG A 183 40.83 2.69 -3.58
N ALA A 184 41.77 3.55 -3.98
CA ALA A 184 42.33 4.60 -3.12
C ALA A 184 41.28 5.67 -2.78
N THR A 185 40.51 6.13 -3.79
CA THR A 185 39.52 7.21 -3.64
C THR A 185 38.39 6.84 -2.68
N LEU A 186 37.95 5.57 -2.69
CA LEU A 186 36.88 5.06 -1.83
C LEU A 186 37.28 4.87 -0.36
N LEU A 187 38.57 4.60 -0.11
CA LEU A 187 39.10 4.43 1.25
C LEU A 187 39.36 5.79 1.93
N ASP A 188 39.80 6.78 1.16
CA ASP A 188 40.08 8.14 1.67
C ASP A 188 38.79 8.98 1.86
N SER A 189 37.75 8.73 1.06
CA SER A 189 36.45 9.44 1.15
C SER A 189 35.30 8.55 0.67
N PRO A 190 34.67 7.75 1.56
CA PRO A 190 33.60 6.84 1.17
C PRO A 190 32.37 7.62 0.66
N PRO A 191 31.71 7.17 -0.41
CA PRO A 191 30.63 7.89 -1.07
C PRO A 191 29.47 8.10 -0.09
N ALA A 192 28.98 9.32 -0.08
CA ALA A 192 27.97 9.77 0.87
C ALA A 192 26.59 9.15 0.61
N SER A 193 26.36 8.62 -0.60
CA SER A 193 25.15 7.88 -0.99
C SER A 193 25.48 6.84 -2.06
N VAL A 194 25.04 5.59 -1.87
CA VAL A 194 25.23 4.50 -2.82
C VAL A 194 23.86 4.02 -3.26
N VAL A 195 23.54 4.23 -4.54
CA VAL A 195 22.21 3.99 -5.10
C VAL A 195 22.36 3.35 -6.47
N HIS A 196 21.61 2.27 -6.69
CA HIS A 196 21.32 1.77 -8.03
C HIS A 196 20.07 2.48 -8.52
N SER A 197 20.14 3.17 -9.65
CA SER A 197 19.00 3.88 -10.23
C SER A 197 18.85 3.63 -11.72
N VAL A 198 17.60 3.70 -12.19
CA VAL A 198 17.28 3.78 -13.62
C VAL A 198 17.23 5.25 -14.00
N ARG A 199 17.97 5.65 -15.03
CA ARG A 199 17.98 7.02 -15.55
C ARG A 199 17.28 7.10 -16.89
N PHE A 200 16.43 8.10 -17.04
CA PHE A 200 15.73 8.39 -18.29
C PHE A 200 15.67 9.90 -18.48
N HIS A 201 16.31 10.41 -19.54
CA HIS A 201 16.50 11.86 -19.73
C HIS A 201 17.05 12.52 -18.45
N ASN A 202 16.34 13.50 -17.89
CA ASN A 202 16.71 14.22 -16.68
C ASN A 202 16.13 13.60 -15.39
N HIS A 203 15.58 12.39 -15.48
CA HIS A 203 14.91 11.69 -14.39
C HIS A 203 15.73 10.49 -13.91
N SER A 204 15.72 10.25 -12.60
CA SER A 204 16.44 9.16 -11.94
C SER A 204 15.54 8.49 -10.91
N PHE A 205 15.34 7.19 -11.04
CA PHE A 205 14.46 6.39 -10.18
C PHE A 205 15.28 5.38 -9.38
N ALA A 206 15.20 5.46 -8.05
CA ALA A 206 15.94 4.55 -7.19
C ALA A 206 15.38 3.12 -7.29
N VAL A 207 16.28 2.14 -7.44
CA VAL A 207 15.97 0.71 -7.45
C VAL A 207 16.47 0.05 -6.17
N ALA A 208 17.72 0.33 -5.77
CA ALA A 208 18.31 -0.18 -4.54
C ALA A 208 19.22 0.85 -3.89
N LEU A 209 19.22 0.92 -2.56
CA LEU A 209 20.11 1.77 -1.77
C LEU A 209 20.93 0.93 -0.80
N LEU A 210 22.20 1.27 -0.62
CA LEU A 210 23.05 0.66 0.41
C LEU A 210 23.33 1.65 1.55
N VAL A 211 23.09 1.20 2.77
CA VAL A 211 23.56 1.89 3.98
C VAL A 211 24.46 0.93 4.76
N CYS A 212 25.71 1.33 4.95
CA CYS A 212 26.69 0.60 5.73
C CYS A 212 26.94 1.28 7.09
N LYS A 213 26.90 0.49 8.16
CA LYS A 213 27.22 0.87 9.55
C LYS A 213 28.20 -0.13 10.15
N SER A 214 28.98 0.34 11.12
CA SER A 214 29.78 -0.53 11.99
C SER A 214 28.89 -1.29 12.97
N ASP A 215 29.34 -2.45 13.44
CA ASP A 215 28.59 -3.32 14.36
C ASP A 215 28.18 -2.62 15.67
N VAL A 216 29.07 -1.78 16.21
CA VAL A 216 28.88 -1.03 17.47
C VAL A 216 28.64 0.47 17.26
N GLY A 217 28.26 0.88 16.05
CA GLY A 217 28.09 2.28 15.68
C GLY A 217 26.81 2.92 16.23
N ALA A 218 26.82 4.24 16.37
CA ALA A 218 25.63 5.00 16.73
C ALA A 218 24.75 5.36 15.51
N GLY A 219 23.44 5.48 15.77
CA GLY A 219 22.41 5.96 14.86
C GLY A 219 21.80 4.90 13.94
N ASP A 220 20.48 4.98 13.76
CA ASP A 220 19.65 4.02 13.05
C ASP A 220 19.91 3.99 11.52
N ALA A 221 20.31 2.83 10.99
CA ALA A 221 20.64 2.65 9.58
C ALA A 221 19.42 2.83 8.65
N LEU A 222 18.24 2.43 9.11
CA LEU A 222 17.00 2.51 8.35
C LEU A 222 16.52 3.95 8.24
N VAL A 223 16.59 4.73 9.32
CA VAL A 223 16.31 6.17 9.30
C VAL A 223 17.26 6.89 8.32
N GLN A 224 18.54 6.52 8.36
CA GLN A 224 19.52 7.07 7.42
C GLN A 224 19.19 6.71 5.97
N ALA A 225 18.75 5.47 5.70
CA ALA A 225 18.33 5.02 4.37
C ALA A 225 17.09 5.78 3.88
N ALA A 226 16.08 5.94 4.74
CA ALA A 226 14.85 6.67 4.42
C ALA A 226 15.13 8.15 4.10
N ARG A 227 16.04 8.80 4.85
CA ARG A 227 16.48 10.17 4.53
C ARG A 227 17.22 10.25 3.19
N ARG A 228 18.14 9.32 2.92
CA ARG A 228 18.85 9.27 1.62
C ARG A 228 17.87 9.08 0.46
N TYR A 229 16.85 8.25 0.66
CA TYR A 229 15.79 8.05 -0.32
C TYR A 229 14.99 9.34 -0.58
N GLN A 230 14.65 10.14 0.44
CA GLN A 230 14.03 11.46 0.24
C GLN A 230 14.94 12.43 -0.52
N GLN A 231 16.22 12.48 -0.14
CA GLN A 231 17.20 13.34 -0.81
C GLN A 231 17.39 12.99 -2.28
N HIS A 232 17.32 11.70 -2.63
CA HIS A 232 17.35 11.25 -4.04
C HIS A 232 16.24 11.90 -4.87
N TYR A 233 15.07 12.13 -4.27
CA TYR A 233 13.94 12.81 -4.91
C TYR A 233 13.82 14.28 -4.47
N GLN A 234 14.94 14.92 -4.16
CA GLN A 234 15.05 16.36 -3.92
C GLN A 234 14.07 16.88 -2.87
N ASP A 235 13.83 16.10 -1.82
CA ASP A 235 12.94 16.47 -0.71
C ASP A 235 11.54 16.90 -1.16
N GLY A 236 11.02 16.24 -2.20
CA GLY A 236 9.68 16.52 -2.73
C GLY A 236 9.65 17.48 -3.90
N ALA A 237 10.74 18.22 -4.18
CA ALA A 237 10.75 19.21 -5.24
C ALA A 237 10.45 18.62 -6.63
N CYS A 238 10.86 17.37 -6.89
CA CYS A 238 10.58 16.74 -8.17
C CYS A 238 9.10 16.38 -8.40
N TRP A 239 8.26 16.38 -7.36
CA TRP A 239 6.81 16.13 -7.52
C TRP A 239 6.13 17.27 -8.25
N ALA A 240 6.61 18.51 -8.10
CA ALA A 240 6.09 19.66 -8.84
C ALA A 240 6.59 19.66 -10.30
N SER A 241 7.77 19.08 -10.56
CA SER A 241 8.42 19.19 -11.87
C SER A 241 7.90 18.22 -12.92
N ALA A 242 7.39 17.04 -12.55
CA ALA A 242 6.87 16.08 -13.53
C ALA A 242 5.81 15.11 -12.95
N SER A 243 4.76 14.84 -13.73
CA SER A 243 3.68 13.91 -13.35
C SER A 243 4.17 12.48 -13.12
N MET A 244 5.27 12.06 -13.73
CA MET A 244 5.87 10.73 -13.49
C MET A 244 6.24 10.45 -12.03
N TYR A 245 6.65 11.46 -11.25
CA TYR A 245 6.92 11.29 -9.81
C TYR A 245 5.63 11.18 -8.98
N ARG A 246 4.52 11.65 -9.55
CA ARG A 246 3.17 11.57 -8.98
C ARG A 246 2.41 10.34 -9.45
N ALA A 247 2.83 9.67 -10.53
CA ALA A 247 2.11 8.56 -11.13
C ALA A 247 2.15 7.26 -10.29
N GLY A 248 3.18 7.02 -9.48
CA GLY A 248 3.29 5.78 -8.70
C GLY A 248 4.08 5.90 -7.39
N PRO A 249 4.05 4.88 -6.52
CA PRO A 249 4.70 4.95 -5.21
C PRO A 249 6.24 4.97 -5.26
N LEU A 250 6.86 4.83 -6.45
CA LEU A 250 8.32 4.86 -6.66
C LEU A 250 9.11 3.83 -5.81
N PRO A 251 8.69 2.55 -5.73
CA PRO A 251 9.30 1.57 -4.82
C PRO A 251 10.80 1.34 -5.07
N ALA A 252 11.56 1.14 -3.99
CA ALA A 252 12.97 0.75 -4.01
C ALA A 252 13.30 -0.25 -2.89
N LEU A 253 14.42 -0.94 -3.05
CA LEU A 253 15.02 -1.83 -2.07
C LEU A 253 16.07 -1.08 -1.23
N VAL A 254 16.21 -1.46 0.04
CA VAL A 254 17.23 -0.94 0.94
C VAL A 254 18.02 -2.11 1.51
N LEU A 255 19.32 -2.13 1.25
CA LEU A 255 20.29 -3.03 1.88
C LEU A 255 20.89 -2.33 3.08
N LEU A 256 20.66 -2.88 4.27
CA LEU A 256 21.30 -2.43 5.51
C LEU A 256 22.40 -3.43 5.86
N LEU A 257 23.65 -2.97 5.78
CA LEU A 257 24.84 -3.74 6.16
C LEU A 257 25.41 -3.18 7.46
N GLU A 258 25.13 -3.84 8.58
CA GLU A 258 25.47 -3.40 9.93
C GLU A 258 26.51 -4.35 10.53
N GLY A 259 27.80 -4.07 10.29
CA GLY A 259 28.87 -5.02 10.58
C GLY A 259 28.65 -6.35 9.85
N PRO A 260 28.61 -7.50 10.55
CA PRO A 260 28.37 -8.81 9.94
C PRO A 260 26.88 -9.10 9.71
N ARG A 261 25.99 -8.11 9.72
CA ARG A 261 24.55 -8.31 9.56
C ARG A 261 24.02 -7.68 8.27
N LEU A 262 23.19 -8.43 7.55
CA LEU A 262 22.50 -7.94 6.34
C LEU A 262 20.98 -8.06 6.50
N SER A 263 20.27 -6.97 6.24
CA SER A 263 18.81 -7.00 6.07
C SER A 263 18.35 -6.24 4.83
N ILE A 264 17.21 -6.66 4.28
CA ILE A 264 16.60 -6.06 3.10
C ILE A 264 15.24 -5.48 3.49
N HIS A 265 15.02 -4.22 3.12
CA HIS A 265 13.79 -3.48 3.38
C HIS A 265 13.23 -2.93 2.08
N ALA A 266 11.92 -2.71 2.04
CA ALA A 266 11.25 -1.92 1.02
C ALA A 266 11.11 -0.48 1.50
N VAL A 267 11.25 0.47 0.58
CA VAL A 267 10.98 1.89 0.80
C VAL A 267 10.19 2.45 -0.38
N TRP A 268 9.27 3.37 -0.13
CA TRP A 268 8.45 3.99 -1.17
C TRP A 268 7.87 5.33 -0.71
N THR A 269 7.25 6.03 -1.64
CA THR A 269 6.58 7.32 -1.42
C THR A 269 5.11 7.09 -1.13
N ILE A 270 4.63 7.65 -0.03
CA ILE A 270 3.20 7.69 0.29
C ILE A 270 2.58 8.80 -0.56
N TYR A 271 2.95 10.05 -0.27
CA TYR A 271 2.55 11.27 -0.97
C TYR A 271 3.46 12.44 -0.64
N GLN A 272 3.80 13.26 -1.64
CA GLN A 272 4.56 14.53 -1.50
C GLN A 272 5.68 14.45 -0.46
N ASN A 273 6.70 13.64 -0.74
CA ASN A 273 7.90 13.44 0.09
C ASN A 273 7.75 12.62 1.39
N ARG A 274 6.55 12.13 1.73
CA ARG A 274 6.37 11.17 2.83
C ARG A 274 6.86 9.80 2.41
N VAL A 275 7.62 9.13 3.27
CA VAL A 275 8.26 7.86 2.95
C VAL A 275 7.73 6.77 3.85
N ALA A 276 7.25 5.70 3.24
CA ALA A 276 6.93 4.48 3.96
C ALA A 276 8.04 3.45 3.78
N TYR A 277 8.14 2.54 4.75
CA TYR A 277 9.08 1.44 4.70
C TYR A 277 8.47 0.18 5.33
N ALA A 278 8.99 -0.98 4.90
CA ALA A 278 8.68 -2.27 5.51
C ALA A 278 9.89 -3.20 5.46
N PRO A 279 10.19 -3.95 6.53
CA PRO A 279 11.19 -5.00 6.48
C PRO A 279 10.71 -6.12 5.55
N LEU A 280 11.59 -6.59 4.66
CA LEU A 280 11.32 -7.74 3.80
C LEU A 280 12.02 -9.00 4.32
N THR A 281 13.13 -8.83 5.05
CA THR A 281 13.87 -9.93 5.67
C THR A 281 14.13 -9.65 7.15
N PRO A 282 14.38 -10.69 7.97
CA PRO A 282 15.09 -10.50 9.23
C PRO A 282 16.54 -10.02 8.96
N SER A 283 17.25 -9.70 10.04
CA SER A 283 18.68 -9.42 10.00
C SER A 283 19.47 -10.75 9.98
N TYR A 284 20.05 -11.09 8.84
CA TYR A 284 20.87 -12.29 8.69
C TYR A 284 22.28 -12.05 9.19
N TYR A 285 22.77 -12.93 10.07
CA TYR A 285 24.15 -12.92 10.50
C TYR A 285 25.03 -13.61 9.45
N LEU A 286 26.01 -12.89 8.92
CA LEU A 286 26.88 -13.32 7.84
C LEU A 286 28.17 -14.01 8.33
N ALA A 287 28.58 -13.75 9.58
CA ALA A 287 29.75 -14.39 10.18
C ALA A 287 29.40 -15.80 10.71
N ASN A 288 28.93 -16.66 9.82
CA ASN A 288 28.38 -17.96 10.21
C ASN A 288 29.46 -19.01 10.51
N ASP A 289 29.09 -20.02 11.30
CA ASP A 289 29.86 -21.26 11.40
C ASP A 289 29.88 -21.94 10.02
N PHE A 290 31.06 -22.41 9.60
CA PHE A 290 31.27 -23.07 8.30
C PHE A 290 30.39 -24.32 8.12
N HIS A 291 29.94 -24.91 9.23
CA HIS A 291 29.08 -26.11 9.20
C HIS A 291 27.58 -25.82 9.14
N ASP A 292 27.14 -24.57 9.37
CA ASP A 292 25.72 -24.22 9.26
C ASP A 292 25.35 -23.91 7.80
N THR A 293 24.84 -24.95 7.15
CA THR A 293 24.36 -24.89 5.76
C THR A 293 22.95 -24.31 5.63
N ALA A 294 22.16 -24.24 6.70
CA ALA A 294 20.80 -23.72 6.65
C ALA A 294 20.79 -22.22 6.33
N ASN A 295 21.66 -21.45 6.98
CA ASN A 295 21.83 -20.03 6.67
C ASN A 295 22.33 -19.81 5.22
N LEU A 296 23.23 -20.67 4.72
CA LEU A 296 23.70 -20.60 3.34
C LEU A 296 22.54 -20.76 2.36
N TRP A 297 21.72 -21.80 2.53
CA TRP A 297 20.57 -22.05 1.64
C TRP A 297 19.52 -20.94 1.73
N LYS A 298 19.27 -20.44 2.95
CA LYS A 298 18.39 -19.30 3.17
C LYS A 298 18.88 -18.04 2.46
N LEU A 299 20.16 -17.70 2.59
CA LEU A 299 20.77 -16.57 1.91
C LEU A 299 20.75 -16.74 0.39
N MET A 300 20.96 -17.96 -0.11
CA MET A 300 20.85 -18.26 -1.54
C MET A 300 19.44 -17.95 -2.07
N ALA A 301 18.39 -18.45 -1.41
CA ALA A 301 17.00 -18.16 -1.80
C ALA A 301 16.68 -16.66 -1.72
N VAL A 302 17.06 -15.99 -0.64
CA VAL A 302 16.79 -14.56 -0.43
C VAL A 302 17.54 -13.68 -1.42
N LEU A 303 18.80 -13.98 -1.73
CA LEU A 303 19.60 -13.18 -2.67
C LEU A 303 19.20 -13.43 -4.13
N ALA A 304 18.75 -14.64 -4.48
CA ALA A 304 18.08 -14.89 -5.76
C ALA A 304 16.84 -14.01 -5.92
N ALA A 305 15.98 -14.01 -4.89
CA ALA A 305 14.76 -13.21 -4.86
C ALA A 305 15.04 -11.71 -4.90
N TYR A 306 16.05 -11.23 -4.16
CA TYR A 306 16.51 -9.85 -4.19
C TYR A 306 16.99 -9.45 -5.60
N LYS A 307 17.83 -10.28 -6.23
CA LYS A 307 18.33 -10.04 -7.59
C LYS A 307 17.18 -9.91 -8.58
N LYS A 308 16.22 -10.84 -8.53
CA LYS A 308 15.01 -10.81 -9.36
C LYS A 308 14.18 -9.55 -9.09
N ALA A 309 13.93 -9.21 -7.83
CA ALA A 309 13.16 -8.03 -7.46
C ALA A 309 13.81 -6.72 -7.94
N ALA A 310 15.14 -6.60 -7.84
CA ALA A 310 15.87 -5.42 -8.33
C ALA A 310 15.78 -5.27 -9.87
N GLN A 311 15.86 -6.39 -10.61
CA GLN A 311 15.71 -6.40 -12.07
C GLN A 311 14.29 -6.04 -12.51
N GLU A 312 13.28 -6.58 -11.83
CA GLU A 312 11.87 -6.28 -12.12
C GLU A 312 11.51 -4.83 -11.75
N LEU A 313 12.02 -4.30 -10.63
CA LEU A 313 11.89 -2.88 -10.28
C LEU A 313 12.52 -1.98 -11.33
N SER A 314 13.72 -2.33 -11.80
CA SER A 314 14.39 -1.58 -12.88
C SER A 314 13.53 -1.57 -14.15
N SER A 315 12.98 -2.73 -14.51
CA SER A 315 12.10 -2.87 -15.67
C SER A 315 10.80 -2.08 -15.51
N ALA A 316 10.20 -2.09 -14.32
CA ALA A 316 8.99 -1.34 -14.01
C ALA A 316 9.20 0.17 -14.10
N HIS A 317 10.31 0.70 -13.55
CA HIS A 317 10.67 2.11 -13.69
C HIS A 317 10.93 2.49 -15.16
N ALA A 318 11.61 1.63 -15.92
CA ALA A 318 11.83 1.85 -17.34
C ALA A 318 10.52 1.80 -18.16
N ALA A 319 9.56 0.96 -17.78
CA ALA A 319 8.24 0.89 -18.41
C ALA A 319 7.40 2.14 -18.11
N MET A 320 7.43 2.63 -16.86
CA MET A 320 6.76 3.88 -16.47
C MET A 320 7.26 5.08 -17.29
N CYS A 321 8.55 5.10 -17.63
CA CYS A 321 9.13 6.15 -18.49
C CYS A 321 8.62 6.15 -19.95
N LYS A 322 7.93 5.09 -20.37
CA LYS A 322 7.37 4.93 -21.73
C LYS A 322 5.87 5.26 -21.80
N LEU A 323 5.23 5.52 -20.66
CA LEU A 323 3.83 5.92 -20.61
C LEU A 323 3.67 7.33 -21.19
N ASP A 324 2.53 7.58 -21.83
CA ASP A 324 2.20 8.91 -22.33
C ASP A 324 1.78 9.85 -21.18
N ALA A 325 1.72 11.15 -21.49
CA ALA A 325 1.37 12.17 -20.51
C ALA A 325 -0.04 12.01 -19.93
N SER A 326 -1.01 11.58 -20.76
CA SER A 326 -2.40 11.41 -20.32
C SER A 326 -2.53 10.31 -19.29
N GLU A 327 -1.83 9.19 -19.49
CA GLU A 327 -1.80 8.05 -18.58
C GLU A 327 -1.09 8.39 -17.26
N LEU A 328 0.06 9.07 -17.33
CA LEU A 328 0.76 9.56 -16.15
C LEU A 328 -0.10 10.53 -15.33
N ASP A 329 -0.83 11.42 -16.00
CA ASP A 329 -1.71 12.38 -15.35
C ASP A 329 -2.94 11.70 -14.74
N ARG A 330 -3.49 10.65 -15.39
CA ARG A 330 -4.57 9.83 -14.83
C ARG A 330 -4.13 9.16 -13.53
N MET A 331 -2.99 8.49 -13.55
CA MET A 331 -2.42 7.82 -12.37
C MET A 331 -2.13 8.81 -11.25
N ALA A 332 -1.57 9.98 -11.57
CA ALA A 332 -1.30 11.06 -10.61
C ALA A 332 -2.60 11.59 -9.97
N ARG A 333 -3.66 11.80 -10.76
CA ARG A 333 -4.99 12.22 -10.27
C ARG A 333 -5.62 11.19 -9.35
N LEU A 334 -5.52 9.89 -9.68
CA LEU A 334 -6.02 8.83 -8.81
C LEU A 334 -5.31 8.82 -7.46
N ARG A 335 -3.98 8.95 -7.45
CA ARG A 335 -3.23 9.06 -6.19
C ARG A 335 -3.65 10.29 -5.40
N ALA A 336 -3.71 11.47 -6.04
CA ALA A 336 -4.13 12.70 -5.39
C ALA A 336 -5.54 12.61 -4.79
N ALA A 337 -6.50 12.03 -5.52
CA ALA A 337 -7.87 11.85 -5.06
C ALA A 337 -7.95 10.96 -3.82
N ALA A 338 -7.15 9.88 -3.76
CA ALA A 338 -7.15 8.96 -2.63
C ALA A 338 -6.77 9.59 -1.28
N HIS A 339 -6.15 10.77 -1.31
CA HIS A 339 -5.75 11.53 -0.14
C HIS A 339 -6.80 12.52 0.36
N ALA A 340 -7.83 12.82 -0.43
CA ALA A 340 -8.87 13.74 -0.01
C ALA A 340 -9.85 13.02 0.93
N GLU A 341 -10.12 13.60 2.10
CA GLU A 341 -11.31 13.20 2.86
C GLU A 341 -12.57 13.62 2.09
N GLU A 342 -13.52 12.69 1.95
CA GLU A 342 -14.88 13.09 1.64
C GLU A 342 -15.41 13.88 2.85
N GLY A 343 -15.59 15.19 2.68
CA GLY A 343 -16.22 16.02 3.71
C GLY A 343 -17.55 15.38 4.11
N GLN A 344 -17.72 15.09 5.40
CA GLN A 344 -19.03 14.76 5.94
C GLN A 344 -19.95 15.93 5.58
N GLY A 345 -20.94 15.68 4.72
CA GLY A 345 -21.99 16.62 4.38
C GLY A 345 -22.89 16.89 5.58
N GLY A 346 -22.37 17.62 6.57
CA GLY A 346 -23.15 18.29 7.60
C GLY A 346 -23.60 19.64 7.04
N GLY A 347 -24.91 19.82 6.87
CA GLY A 347 -25.50 21.07 6.41
C GLY A 347 -25.06 22.25 7.27
N GLY A 348 -24.30 23.16 6.65
CA GLY A 348 -23.86 24.41 7.24
C GLY A 348 -22.84 25.05 6.30
N GLY A 349 -23.21 26.17 5.67
CA GLY A 349 -22.46 26.82 4.60
C GLY A 349 -21.14 27.45 5.03
N GLY A 350 -20.16 26.62 5.37
CA GLY A 350 -18.76 27.00 5.46
C GLY A 350 -17.94 26.04 4.59
N GLY A 351 -17.18 26.58 3.64
CA GLY A 351 -16.22 25.83 2.83
C GLY A 351 -15.12 25.24 3.72
N GLY A 352 -15.41 24.10 4.34
CA GLY A 352 -14.45 23.34 5.11
C GLY A 352 -13.39 22.76 4.18
N VAL A 353 -12.13 23.12 4.44
CA VAL A 353 -10.97 22.51 3.79
C VAL A 353 -11.03 21.00 4.07
N ALA A 354 -11.12 20.18 3.02
CA ALA A 354 -11.06 18.73 3.17
C ALA A 354 -9.74 18.37 3.86
N ALA A 355 -9.79 17.76 5.04
CA ALA A 355 -8.57 17.33 5.71
C ALA A 355 -7.92 16.24 4.86
N ALA A 356 -6.61 16.34 4.65
CA ALA A 356 -5.89 15.39 3.82
C ALA A 356 -5.46 14.18 4.65
N GLN A 357 -5.74 12.97 4.14
CA GLN A 357 -5.36 11.70 4.75
C GLN A 357 -4.28 11.02 3.91
N PRO A 358 -2.98 11.23 4.20
CA PRO A 358 -1.92 10.60 3.43
C PRO A 358 -2.03 9.06 3.47
N CYS A 359 -1.99 8.41 2.31
CA CYS A 359 -2.13 6.96 2.17
C CYS A 359 -1.31 6.44 0.98
N THR A 360 -0.81 5.21 1.03
CA THR A 360 -0.24 4.63 -0.20
C THR A 360 -1.39 4.07 -1.02
N LEU A 361 -1.52 4.49 -2.29
CA LEU A 361 -2.46 3.87 -3.21
C LEU A 361 -1.88 2.54 -3.73
N PRO A 362 -2.57 1.39 -3.57
CA PRO A 362 -2.12 0.12 -4.10
C PRO A 362 -1.92 0.16 -5.61
N TYR A 363 -0.84 -0.46 -6.12
CA TYR A 363 -0.50 -0.42 -7.55
C TYR A 363 -1.63 -0.94 -8.44
N SER A 364 -2.41 -1.92 -7.96
CA SER A 364 -3.48 -2.54 -8.72
C SER A 364 -4.65 -1.59 -8.98
N LEU A 365 -4.83 -0.52 -8.19
CA LEU A 365 -5.88 0.47 -8.41
C LEU A 365 -5.52 1.47 -9.52
N LEU A 366 -4.27 1.44 -10.00
CA LEU A 366 -3.83 2.20 -11.15
C LEU A 366 -4.12 1.47 -12.48
N ASP A 367 -4.60 0.23 -12.45
CA ASP A 367 -4.97 -0.52 -13.64
C ASP A 367 -6.15 0.16 -14.37
N ASP A 368 -5.91 0.63 -15.60
CA ASP A 368 -6.91 1.32 -16.40
C ASP A 368 -8.13 0.45 -16.73
N SER A 369 -7.96 -0.89 -16.78
CA SER A 369 -9.07 -1.82 -17.01
C SER A 369 -10.13 -1.79 -15.92
N LEU A 370 -9.81 -1.24 -14.74
CA LEU A 370 -10.78 -1.05 -13.66
C LEU A 370 -11.67 0.17 -13.87
N GLY A 371 -11.30 1.11 -14.75
CA GLY A 371 -12.07 2.30 -15.06
C GLY A 371 -12.42 3.15 -13.84
N LEU A 372 -11.49 3.25 -12.88
CA LEU A 372 -11.71 3.95 -11.61
C LEU A 372 -11.52 5.47 -11.75
N SER A 373 -12.33 6.23 -11.00
CA SER A 373 -12.16 7.66 -10.76
C SER A 373 -12.70 8.03 -9.37
N ASP A 374 -12.45 9.27 -8.91
CA ASP A 374 -12.92 9.77 -7.61
C ASP A 374 -12.64 8.79 -6.45
N ILE A 375 -11.43 8.23 -6.43
CA ILE A 375 -11.05 7.26 -5.42
C ILE A 375 -10.80 7.96 -4.08
N SER A 376 -11.29 7.37 -3.00
CA SER A 376 -11.18 7.85 -1.64
C SER A 376 -10.75 6.69 -0.74
N PHE A 377 -9.70 6.89 0.05
CA PHE A 377 -9.32 5.94 1.09
C PHE A 377 -10.30 6.04 2.27
N ARG A 378 -10.82 4.91 2.75
CA ARG A 378 -11.82 4.82 3.84
C ARG A 378 -11.23 4.40 5.18
N GLY A 379 -9.91 4.32 5.30
CA GLY A 379 -9.24 4.02 6.56
C GLY A 379 -9.02 2.52 6.80
N ARG A 380 -9.42 2.04 7.99
CA ARG A 380 -9.09 0.70 8.49
C ARG A 380 -9.49 -0.40 7.49
N GLY A 381 -8.64 -1.42 7.35
CA GLY A 381 -8.95 -2.59 6.52
C GLY A 381 -8.67 -2.44 5.02
N LEU A 382 -7.86 -1.44 4.61
CA LEU A 382 -7.47 -1.22 3.21
C LEU A 382 -8.69 -1.08 2.28
N LEU A 383 -9.64 -0.24 2.71
CA LEU A 383 -10.89 0.04 2.02
C LEU A 383 -10.78 1.33 1.19
N TYR A 384 -11.29 1.29 -0.03
CA TYR A 384 -11.35 2.42 -0.93
C TYR A 384 -12.76 2.54 -1.52
N ALA A 385 -13.35 3.73 -1.52
CA ALA A 385 -14.52 4.00 -2.35
C ALA A 385 -14.06 4.60 -3.67
N ALA A 386 -14.76 4.32 -4.76
CA ALA A 386 -14.47 4.92 -6.05
C ALA A 386 -15.73 4.99 -6.91
N ARG A 387 -15.65 5.78 -7.98
CA ARG A 387 -16.51 5.62 -9.16
C ARG A 387 -15.85 4.65 -10.13
N GLN A 388 -16.66 3.84 -10.78
CA GLN A 388 -16.21 2.90 -11.81
C GLN A 388 -17.03 3.08 -13.08
N ARG A 389 -16.35 3.18 -14.22
CA ARG A 389 -16.92 3.15 -15.57
C ARG A 389 -16.07 2.24 -16.46
N LEU A 390 -16.59 1.07 -16.81
CA LEU A 390 -15.85 0.06 -17.58
C LEU A 390 -15.84 0.31 -19.09
N VAL A 391 -16.82 1.03 -19.61
CA VAL A 391 -16.97 1.32 -21.03
C VAL A 391 -17.25 2.81 -21.20
N GLU A 392 -16.59 3.44 -22.17
CA GLU A 392 -16.82 4.84 -22.51
C GLU A 392 -18.30 5.11 -22.83
N GLY A 393 -18.86 6.19 -22.28
CA GLY A 393 -20.30 6.48 -22.37
C GLY A 393 -21.22 5.59 -21.52
N GLY A 394 -20.72 4.49 -20.93
CA GLY A 394 -21.48 3.62 -20.05
C GLY A 394 -21.86 4.27 -18.71
N GLN A 395 -22.84 3.71 -18.01
CA GLN A 395 -23.27 4.22 -16.70
C GLN A 395 -22.17 4.03 -15.65
N ALA A 396 -21.76 5.13 -15.02
CA ALA A 396 -20.82 5.07 -13.91
C ALA A 396 -21.53 4.59 -12.63
N ARG A 397 -20.91 3.66 -11.90
CA ARG A 397 -21.40 3.16 -10.61
C ARG A 397 -20.44 3.51 -9.47
N ARG A 398 -20.94 3.54 -8.23
CA ARG A 398 -20.10 3.62 -7.02
C ARG A 398 -19.71 2.22 -6.59
N VAL A 399 -18.44 2.05 -6.23
CA VAL A 399 -17.88 0.77 -5.80
C VAL A 399 -17.09 0.93 -4.52
N LEU A 400 -17.08 -0.13 -3.72
CA LEU A 400 -16.13 -0.35 -2.63
C LEU A 400 -15.07 -1.33 -3.13
N VAL A 401 -13.80 -0.98 -2.94
CA VAL A 401 -12.65 -1.85 -3.20
C VAL A 401 -11.99 -2.20 -1.86
N LYS A 402 -11.81 -3.50 -1.62
CA LYS A 402 -11.21 -4.05 -0.39
C LYS A 402 -10.03 -4.94 -0.74
N PHE A 403 -8.97 -4.87 0.07
CA PHE A 403 -7.83 -5.81 -0.01
C PHE A 403 -7.86 -6.75 1.19
N VAL A 404 -7.99 -8.04 0.90
CA VAL A 404 -8.11 -9.12 1.89
C VAL A 404 -6.84 -9.98 1.84
N GLY A 405 -6.24 -10.28 2.99
CA GLY A 405 -5.08 -11.17 3.04
C GLY A 405 -5.51 -12.62 2.80
N GLY A 406 -4.88 -13.29 1.82
CA GLY A 406 -5.21 -14.66 1.46
C GLY A 406 -6.54 -14.79 0.70
N ARG A 407 -7.38 -15.75 1.11
CA ARG A 407 -8.64 -16.08 0.42
C ARG A 407 -9.77 -15.13 0.79
N TYR A 408 -10.73 -14.99 -0.13
CA TYR A 408 -11.99 -14.29 0.08
C TYR A 408 -13.16 -15.24 -0.26
N GLY A 409 -14.23 -15.20 0.52
CA GLY A 409 -15.44 -16.03 0.33
C GLY A 409 -16.31 -15.59 -0.86
N ALA A 410 -15.70 -15.47 -2.05
CA ALA A 410 -16.35 -14.93 -3.25
C ALA A 410 -17.59 -15.73 -3.67
N GLU A 411 -17.54 -17.05 -3.60
CA GLU A 411 -18.67 -17.92 -3.96
C GLU A 411 -19.86 -17.72 -3.00
N VAL A 412 -19.58 -17.68 -1.69
CA VAL A 412 -20.60 -17.40 -0.67
C VAL A 412 -21.19 -16.01 -0.87
N HIS A 413 -20.36 -15.01 -1.14
CA HIS A 413 -20.83 -13.65 -1.42
C HIS A 413 -21.77 -13.63 -2.64
N ARG A 414 -21.42 -14.28 -3.76
CA ARG A 414 -22.31 -14.37 -4.93
C ARG A 414 -23.62 -15.08 -4.60
N ALA A 415 -23.57 -16.19 -3.88
CA ALA A 415 -24.77 -16.94 -3.48
C ALA A 415 -25.69 -16.09 -2.58
N TRP A 416 -25.12 -15.36 -1.62
CA TRP A 416 -25.88 -14.49 -0.72
C TRP A 416 -26.41 -13.24 -1.45
N HIS A 417 -25.71 -12.76 -2.48
CA HIS A 417 -26.20 -11.70 -3.36
C HIS A 417 -27.40 -12.20 -4.19
N ALA A 418 -27.31 -13.39 -4.77
CA ALA A 418 -28.42 -14.01 -5.51
C ALA A 418 -29.66 -14.25 -4.64
N ALA A 419 -29.45 -14.56 -3.35
CA ALA A 419 -30.53 -14.63 -2.35
C ALA A 419 -31.07 -13.24 -1.92
N GLY A 420 -30.50 -12.14 -2.43
CA GLY A 420 -30.92 -10.78 -2.12
C GLY A 420 -30.59 -10.35 -0.69
N VAL A 421 -29.47 -10.83 -0.14
CA VAL A 421 -29.00 -10.54 1.24
C VAL A 421 -27.52 -10.14 1.32
N ALA A 422 -26.86 -9.87 0.20
CA ALA A 422 -25.50 -9.32 0.15
C ALA A 422 -25.37 -8.27 -0.99
N PRO A 423 -24.43 -7.32 -0.91
CA PRO A 423 -24.16 -6.39 -1.99
C PRO A 423 -23.72 -7.12 -3.28
N ALA A 424 -23.82 -6.45 -4.42
CA ALA A 424 -23.30 -7.03 -5.66
C ALA A 424 -21.77 -7.17 -5.62
N LEU A 425 -21.25 -8.34 -6.01
CA LEU A 425 -19.82 -8.60 -6.16
C LEU A 425 -19.41 -8.45 -7.63
N TYR A 426 -18.64 -7.41 -7.93
CA TYR A 426 -18.29 -7.04 -9.30
C TYR A 426 -17.00 -7.70 -9.80
N ASP A 427 -15.96 -7.76 -8.96
CA ASP A 427 -14.66 -8.30 -9.36
C ASP A 427 -13.90 -8.88 -8.17
N VAL A 428 -13.11 -9.92 -8.42
CA VAL A 428 -12.23 -10.57 -7.44
C VAL A 428 -10.94 -10.95 -8.15
N ARG A 429 -9.83 -10.33 -7.77
CA ARG A 429 -8.51 -10.56 -8.38
C ARG A 429 -7.46 -10.89 -7.35
N SER A 430 -6.59 -11.83 -7.66
CA SER A 430 -5.39 -12.09 -6.87
C SER A 430 -4.33 -11.03 -7.17
N VAL A 431 -3.71 -10.46 -6.13
CA VAL A 431 -2.73 -9.36 -6.23
C VAL A 431 -1.59 -9.55 -5.23
N GLY A 432 -0.47 -8.84 -5.44
CA GLY A 432 0.67 -8.86 -4.53
C GLY A 432 1.32 -10.25 -4.38
N GLY A 433 1.57 -10.94 -5.48
CA GLY A 433 2.13 -12.31 -5.45
C GLY A 433 1.18 -13.35 -4.87
N SER A 434 -0.14 -13.17 -5.06
CA SER A 434 -1.19 -14.02 -4.49
C SER A 434 -1.35 -13.96 -2.96
N ALA A 435 -0.60 -13.08 -2.29
CA ALA A 435 -0.74 -12.87 -0.85
C ALA A 435 -2.04 -12.12 -0.49
N TYR A 436 -2.63 -11.38 -1.44
CA TYR A 436 -3.86 -10.61 -1.24
C TYR A 436 -4.87 -10.87 -2.35
N THR A 437 -6.14 -10.69 -2.00
CA THR A 437 -7.27 -10.64 -2.92
C THR A 437 -7.84 -9.22 -2.93
N MET A 438 -7.89 -8.59 -4.11
CA MET A 438 -8.61 -7.35 -4.35
C MET A 438 -10.06 -7.68 -4.72
N VAL A 439 -10.99 -7.09 -3.99
CA VAL A 439 -12.43 -7.33 -4.13
C VAL A 439 -13.11 -6.02 -4.47
N VAL A 440 -13.83 -5.96 -5.59
CA VAL A 440 -14.62 -4.80 -6.02
C VAL A 440 -16.11 -5.17 -5.88
N MET A 441 -16.85 -4.40 -5.09
CA MET A 441 -18.26 -4.67 -4.78
C MET A 441 -19.09 -3.39 -4.76
N GLU A 442 -20.41 -3.53 -4.66
CA GLU A 442 -21.34 -2.42 -4.46
C GLU A 442 -21.03 -1.65 -3.17
N LEU A 443 -21.03 -0.31 -3.27
CA LEU A 443 -20.90 0.56 -2.12
C LEU A 443 -22.28 0.85 -1.53
N LEU A 444 -22.58 0.27 -0.37
CA LEU A 444 -23.79 0.55 0.41
C LEU A 444 -23.58 1.80 1.26
N ARG A 445 -24.27 2.90 0.93
CA ARG A 445 -24.01 4.21 1.53
C ARG A 445 -25.07 4.66 2.54
N PRO A 446 -24.68 5.42 3.57
CA PRO A 446 -25.62 6.10 4.47
C PRO A 446 -26.61 7.00 3.75
N GLU A 447 -26.18 7.71 2.70
CA GLU A 447 -27.05 8.61 1.92
C GLU A 447 -28.18 7.86 1.19
N ASP A 448 -27.97 6.56 0.90
CA ASP A 448 -28.98 5.69 0.30
C ASP A 448 -29.84 4.98 1.37
N GLY A 449 -29.70 5.37 2.65
CA GLY A 449 -30.45 4.85 3.79
C GLY A 449 -29.85 3.61 4.45
N TRP A 450 -28.64 3.18 4.07
CA TRP A 450 -27.97 2.03 4.70
C TRP A 450 -27.29 2.43 6.00
N VAL A 451 -27.64 1.76 7.09
CA VAL A 451 -27.00 1.94 8.40
C VAL A 451 -26.56 0.59 8.98
N PRO A 452 -25.48 0.54 9.77
CA PRO A 452 -25.12 -0.66 10.51
C PRO A 452 -26.24 -1.10 11.46
N LEU A 453 -26.42 -2.41 11.63
CA LEU A 453 -27.45 -2.96 12.50
C LEU A 453 -27.33 -2.47 13.95
N CYS A 454 -26.10 -2.25 14.44
CA CYS A 454 -25.91 -1.68 15.79
C CYS A 454 -26.58 -0.31 15.93
N GLN A 455 -26.45 0.56 14.94
CA GLN A 455 -27.06 1.88 14.94
C GLN A 455 -28.57 1.79 14.79
N ALA A 456 -29.06 0.99 13.83
CA ALA A 456 -30.51 0.84 13.60
C ALA A 456 -31.27 0.34 14.85
N LEU A 457 -30.64 -0.54 15.64
CA LEU A 457 -31.23 -1.02 16.88
C LEU A 457 -31.19 0.02 18.01
N GLN A 458 -30.13 0.85 18.06
CA GLN A 458 -30.04 1.98 18.99
C GLN A 458 -31.09 3.07 18.67
N ASP A 459 -31.38 3.27 17.38
CA ASP A 459 -32.37 4.23 16.88
C ASP A 459 -33.83 3.74 17.02
N GLY A 460 -34.08 2.73 17.88
CA GLY A 460 -35.42 2.23 18.19
C GLY A 460 -35.84 0.99 17.39
N GLY A 461 -34.93 0.35 16.65
CA GLY A 461 -35.19 -0.91 15.95
C GLY A 461 -35.66 -2.03 16.88
N GLY A 462 -36.94 -2.39 16.77
CA GLY A 462 -37.60 -3.40 17.60
C GLY A 462 -37.55 -4.83 17.04
N GLU A 463 -38.40 -5.70 17.57
CA GLU A 463 -38.49 -7.11 17.16
C GLU A 463 -38.72 -7.34 15.66
N PRO A 464 -39.50 -6.52 14.92
CA PRO A 464 -39.67 -6.73 13.48
C PRO A 464 -38.35 -6.64 12.70
N LEU A 465 -37.45 -5.70 13.05
CA LEU A 465 -36.12 -5.60 12.43
C LEU A 465 -35.28 -6.85 12.76
N LYS A 466 -35.32 -7.30 14.02
CA LYS A 466 -34.64 -8.54 14.44
C LYS A 466 -35.14 -9.76 13.67
N ALA A 467 -36.45 -9.86 13.46
CA ALA A 467 -37.08 -10.91 12.66
C ALA A 467 -36.63 -10.85 11.19
N ALA A 468 -36.58 -9.65 10.59
CA ALA A 468 -36.10 -9.47 9.22
C ALA A 468 -34.64 -9.92 9.05
N VAL A 469 -33.76 -9.61 10.03
CA VAL A 469 -32.36 -10.06 10.01
C VAL A 469 -32.23 -11.57 10.15
N ARG A 470 -33.02 -12.21 11.03
CA ARG A 470 -33.06 -13.68 11.16
C ARG A 470 -33.52 -14.34 9.86
N GLU A 471 -34.57 -13.80 9.25
CA GLU A 471 -35.09 -14.33 7.99
C GLU A 471 -34.08 -14.15 6.85
N ALA A 472 -33.36 -13.02 6.81
CA ALA A 472 -32.28 -12.81 5.87
C ALA A 472 -31.17 -13.87 6.03
N LEU A 473 -30.72 -14.15 7.26
CA LEU A 473 -29.73 -15.20 7.52
C LEU A 473 -30.26 -16.57 7.09
N ARG A 474 -31.51 -16.91 7.43
CA ARG A 474 -32.15 -18.17 7.05
C ARG A 474 -32.17 -18.35 5.53
N ARG A 475 -32.52 -17.31 4.77
CA ARG A 475 -32.47 -17.33 3.30
C ARG A 475 -31.04 -17.53 2.78
N ALA A 476 -30.08 -16.82 3.37
CA ALA A 476 -28.67 -16.94 3.01
C ALA A 476 -28.13 -18.38 3.20
N GLN A 477 -28.53 -19.02 4.29
CA GLN A 477 -28.12 -20.36 4.67
C GLN A 477 -28.86 -21.50 3.94
N ALA A 478 -30.02 -21.21 3.36
CA ALA A 478 -30.83 -22.19 2.63
C ALA A 478 -30.29 -22.49 1.23
N GLY A 479 -29.55 -21.56 0.62
CA GLY A 479 -28.95 -21.73 -0.70
C GLY A 479 -27.77 -22.72 -0.67
N ALA A 480 -27.64 -23.51 -1.75
CA ALA A 480 -26.46 -24.31 -2.00
C ALA A 480 -25.44 -23.50 -2.83
N LEU A 481 -24.16 -23.75 -2.59
CA LEU A 481 -23.04 -23.22 -3.37
C LEU A 481 -22.95 -23.94 -4.71
N GLU A 482 -22.64 -23.20 -5.78
CA GLU A 482 -22.67 -23.70 -7.15
C GLU A 482 -21.62 -24.79 -7.43
N THR A 483 -20.43 -24.67 -6.83
CA THR A 483 -19.30 -25.54 -7.20
C THR A 483 -19.28 -26.88 -6.46
N LEU A 484 -19.91 -26.96 -5.28
CA LEU A 484 -19.83 -28.14 -4.40
C LEU A 484 -21.18 -28.63 -3.88
N GLY A 485 -22.28 -27.90 -4.09
CA GLY A 485 -23.59 -28.24 -3.54
C GLY A 485 -23.67 -28.16 -2.00
N HIS A 486 -22.61 -27.69 -1.34
CA HIS A 486 -22.60 -27.44 0.11
C HIS A 486 -23.44 -26.22 0.46
N LYS A 487 -23.89 -26.16 1.71
CA LYS A 487 -24.44 -24.92 2.26
C LYS A 487 -23.32 -23.91 2.53
N ALA A 488 -23.69 -22.64 2.66
CA ALA A 488 -22.77 -21.55 2.92
C ALA A 488 -22.70 -21.16 4.40
N VAL A 489 -21.51 -20.76 4.85
CA VAL A 489 -21.27 -20.11 6.16
C VAL A 489 -20.51 -18.79 5.96
N HIS A 490 -20.84 -17.79 6.76
CA HIS A 490 -20.15 -16.49 6.77
C HIS A 490 -18.98 -16.48 7.76
N GLY A 491 -19.17 -17.10 8.93
CA GLY A 491 -18.19 -17.16 10.01
C GLY A 491 -18.09 -15.92 10.87
N ASP A 492 -18.72 -14.80 10.49
CA ASP A 492 -18.58 -13.51 11.20
C ASP A 492 -19.86 -12.66 11.22
N VAL A 493 -21.00 -13.30 11.49
CA VAL A 493 -22.31 -12.64 11.52
C VAL A 493 -22.49 -11.79 12.78
N ARG A 494 -21.94 -10.57 12.76
CA ARG A 494 -22.03 -9.59 13.86
C ARG A 494 -22.70 -8.29 13.42
N ARG A 495 -23.20 -7.49 14.38
CA ARG A 495 -23.86 -6.20 14.09
C ARG A 495 -23.08 -5.27 13.14
N PRO A 496 -21.74 -5.14 13.24
CA PRO A 496 -20.97 -4.31 12.30
C PRO A 496 -20.96 -4.85 10.85
N ASN A 497 -21.20 -6.15 10.66
CA ASN A 497 -21.17 -6.83 9.38
C ASN A 497 -22.58 -7.02 8.78
N ILE A 498 -23.58 -6.32 9.32
CA ILE A 498 -24.96 -6.34 8.86
C ILE A 498 -25.40 -4.90 8.64
N LEU A 499 -25.73 -4.55 7.40
CA LEU A 499 -26.31 -3.27 7.04
C LEU A 499 -27.81 -3.43 6.78
N VAL A 500 -28.58 -2.43 7.20
CA VAL A 500 -30.04 -2.41 7.03
C VAL A 500 -30.51 -1.09 6.45
N ARG A 501 -31.61 -1.13 5.69
CA ARG A 501 -32.29 0.04 5.13
C ARG A 501 -33.80 -0.07 5.35
N GLY A 502 -34.46 1.04 5.67
CA GLY A 502 -35.92 1.10 5.82
C GLY A 502 -36.45 0.70 7.20
N ALA A 503 -35.64 0.81 8.26
CA ALA A 503 -35.99 0.31 9.60
C ALA A 503 -37.07 1.12 10.37
N GLY A 504 -37.50 2.29 9.89
CA GLY A 504 -38.28 3.26 10.68
C GLY A 504 -39.81 3.28 10.51
N SER A 505 -40.38 2.83 9.39
CA SER A 505 -41.82 3.00 9.09
C SER A 505 -42.59 1.70 8.87
N ASP A 506 -41.93 0.65 8.38
CA ASP A 506 -42.45 -0.72 8.32
C ASP A 506 -41.27 -1.69 8.33
N ALA A 507 -40.80 -2.05 9.52
CA ALA A 507 -39.62 -2.90 9.70
C ALA A 507 -39.80 -4.33 9.14
N ALA A 508 -41.01 -4.72 8.70
CA ALA A 508 -41.23 -5.94 7.91
C ALA A 508 -40.74 -5.82 6.45
N SER A 509 -40.55 -4.60 5.96
CA SER A 509 -39.99 -4.28 4.64
C SER A 509 -38.49 -3.95 4.65
N ALA A 510 -37.84 -4.06 5.82
CA ALA A 510 -36.44 -3.71 5.98
C ALA A 510 -35.55 -4.59 5.09
N GLU A 511 -34.73 -3.93 4.28
CA GLU A 511 -33.72 -4.62 3.48
C GLU A 511 -32.50 -4.91 4.35
N VAL A 512 -31.97 -6.14 4.24
CA VAL A 512 -30.81 -6.61 5.01
C VAL A 512 -29.71 -7.00 4.03
N ARG A 513 -28.48 -6.58 4.33
CA ARG A 513 -27.26 -6.93 3.60
C ARG A 513 -26.17 -7.36 4.57
N PHE A 514 -25.69 -8.59 4.44
CA PHE A 514 -24.48 -9.05 5.09
C PHE A 514 -23.26 -8.58 4.29
N VAL A 515 -22.21 -8.17 4.99
CA VAL A 515 -20.95 -7.70 4.43
C VAL A 515 -19.79 -8.38 5.15
N ASP A 516 -18.56 -8.23 4.63
CA ASP A 516 -17.34 -8.80 5.22
C ASP A 516 -17.17 -10.33 5.09
N PHE A 517 -17.23 -10.84 3.86
CA PHE A 517 -17.06 -12.26 3.51
C PHE A 517 -15.60 -12.76 3.56
N ASP A 518 -14.73 -12.15 4.36
CA ASP A 518 -13.30 -12.50 4.40
C ASP A 518 -13.06 -13.94 4.89
N TRP A 519 -13.95 -14.45 5.76
CA TRP A 519 -13.83 -15.81 6.30
C TRP A 519 -14.77 -16.80 5.63
N ALA A 520 -15.79 -16.31 4.94
CA ALA A 520 -16.89 -17.11 4.43
C ALA A 520 -16.42 -18.26 3.52
N GLY A 521 -17.16 -19.38 3.56
CA GLY A 521 -16.88 -20.53 2.72
C GLY A 521 -17.93 -21.64 2.87
N PRO A 522 -17.63 -22.86 2.39
CA PRO A 522 -18.53 -24.01 2.52
C PRO A 522 -18.69 -24.46 3.98
N ASP A 523 -19.94 -24.74 4.37
CA ASP A 523 -20.32 -25.29 5.66
C ASP A 523 -19.62 -26.64 5.92
N GLY A 524 -18.98 -26.78 7.08
CA GLY A 524 -18.28 -28.01 7.45
C GLY A 524 -16.87 -28.18 6.85
N GLU A 525 -16.43 -27.28 5.96
CA GLU A 525 -15.09 -27.33 5.35
C GLU A 525 -14.26 -26.08 5.61
N ALA A 526 -14.89 -24.90 5.47
CA ALA A 526 -14.23 -23.63 5.69
C ALA A 526 -13.76 -23.52 7.15
N ARG A 527 -12.65 -22.81 7.38
CA ARG A 527 -12.01 -22.71 8.70
C ARG A 527 -11.85 -21.28 9.14
N TYR A 528 -12.00 -21.05 10.44
CA TYR A 528 -11.63 -19.80 11.08
C TYR A 528 -10.14 -19.50 10.86
N PRO A 529 -9.73 -18.21 10.84
CA PRO A 529 -8.33 -17.83 10.81
C PRO A 529 -7.52 -18.52 11.91
N GLN A 530 -6.24 -18.78 11.65
CA GLN A 530 -5.34 -19.36 12.66
C GLN A 530 -4.88 -18.34 13.71
N VAL A 531 -5.18 -17.05 13.50
CA VAL A 531 -4.89 -15.98 14.47
C VAL A 531 -5.90 -15.98 15.61
N VAL A 532 -5.57 -15.24 16.68
CA VAL A 532 -6.41 -15.09 17.87
C VAL A 532 -7.75 -14.45 17.49
N LEU A 533 -8.84 -15.19 17.69
CA LEU A 533 -10.20 -14.65 17.66
C LEU A 533 -10.38 -13.71 18.86
N SER A 534 -11.01 -12.54 18.64
CA SER A 534 -11.12 -11.53 19.69
C SER A 534 -11.78 -12.12 20.95
N PRO A 535 -11.16 -11.99 22.14
CA PRO A 535 -11.73 -12.51 23.39
C PRO A 535 -12.95 -11.70 23.86
N THR A 536 -13.17 -10.50 23.29
CA THR A 536 -14.34 -9.67 23.58
C THR A 536 -15.60 -10.15 22.86
N VAL A 537 -15.45 -11.00 21.83
CA VAL A 537 -16.56 -11.61 21.12
C VAL A 537 -16.88 -12.95 21.80
N ARG A 538 -18.13 -13.14 22.18
CA ARG A 538 -18.60 -14.41 22.77
C ARG A 538 -18.97 -15.38 21.65
N TRP A 539 -17.96 -16.06 21.13
CA TRP A 539 -18.12 -17.10 20.11
C TRP A 539 -18.91 -18.32 20.62
N HIS A 540 -19.39 -19.16 19.70
CA HIS A 540 -19.92 -20.48 20.02
C HIS A 540 -18.82 -21.36 20.63
N ASP A 541 -19.16 -22.28 21.55
CA ASP A 541 -18.16 -23.04 22.34
C ASP A 541 -17.23 -23.92 21.48
N GLU A 542 -17.66 -24.31 20.28
CA GLU A 542 -16.85 -25.08 19.32
C GLU A 542 -15.91 -24.22 18.46
N VAL A 543 -16.04 -22.90 18.50
CA VAL A 543 -15.23 -21.97 17.72
C VAL A 543 -13.84 -21.85 18.32
N ARG A 544 -12.82 -22.09 17.49
CA ARG A 544 -11.41 -21.99 17.86
C ARG A 544 -10.57 -21.60 16.65
N PRO A 545 -9.37 -21.02 16.84
CA PRO A 545 -8.45 -20.72 15.73
C PRO A 545 -8.20 -21.95 14.85
N GLY A 546 -8.34 -21.80 13.52
CA GLY A 546 -8.23 -22.91 12.56
C GLY A 546 -9.36 -23.96 12.61
N GLY A 547 -10.35 -23.79 13.50
CA GLY A 547 -11.52 -24.65 13.64
C GLY A 547 -12.45 -24.59 12.42
N VAL A 548 -13.20 -25.66 12.19
CA VAL A 548 -14.19 -25.74 11.09
C VAL A 548 -15.37 -24.84 11.40
N MET A 549 -15.83 -24.07 10.41
CA MET A 549 -17.00 -23.22 10.51
C MET A 549 -18.27 -24.00 10.19
N ARG A 550 -19.35 -23.67 10.91
CA ARG A 550 -20.67 -24.27 10.72
C ARG A 550 -21.78 -23.22 10.75
N GLN A 551 -22.90 -23.49 10.09
CA GLN A 551 -24.07 -22.58 10.08
C GLN A 551 -24.60 -22.28 11.49
N GLU A 552 -24.49 -23.25 12.40
CA GLU A 552 -24.88 -23.08 13.80
C GLU A 552 -24.05 -21.99 14.49
N HIS A 553 -22.79 -21.79 14.07
CA HIS A 553 -21.94 -20.73 14.62
C HIS A 553 -22.45 -19.34 14.23
N ASP A 554 -22.87 -19.16 12.97
CA ASP A 554 -23.45 -17.91 12.48
C ASP A 554 -24.77 -17.60 13.20
N THR A 555 -25.65 -18.60 13.32
CA THR A 555 -26.93 -18.48 14.01
C THR A 555 -26.74 -18.15 15.49
N TYR A 556 -25.82 -18.83 16.17
CA TYR A 556 -25.48 -18.54 17.56
C TYR A 556 -24.97 -17.11 17.73
N LEU A 557 -24.04 -16.68 16.87
CA LEU A 557 -23.44 -15.35 16.96
C LEU A 557 -24.47 -14.25 16.71
N LEU A 558 -25.35 -14.43 15.69
CA LEU A 558 -26.45 -13.50 15.44
C LEU A 558 -27.39 -13.38 16.64
N GLU A 559 -27.86 -14.50 17.20
CA GLU A 559 -28.78 -14.48 18.34
C GLU A 559 -28.19 -13.80 19.57
N ARG A 560 -26.87 -13.89 19.75
CA ARG A 560 -26.16 -13.19 20.83
C ARG A 560 -26.12 -11.69 20.58
N GLU A 561 -25.75 -11.31 19.36
CA GLU A 561 -25.66 -9.91 18.92
C GLU A 561 -27.01 -9.17 18.99
N LEU A 562 -28.13 -9.86 18.71
CA LEU A 562 -29.49 -9.31 18.82
C LEU A 562 -29.99 -9.17 20.28
N LYS A 563 -29.34 -9.82 21.25
CA LYS A 563 -29.69 -9.81 22.68
C LYS A 563 -28.82 -8.85 23.52
N LEU A 564 -27.73 -8.35 22.96
CA LEU A 564 -26.87 -7.40 23.67
C LEU A 564 -27.67 -6.11 23.96
N PRO A 565 -27.60 -5.57 25.19
CA PRO A 565 -28.21 -4.29 25.51
C PRO A 565 -27.59 -3.17 24.66
N TYR A 566 -28.41 -2.15 24.37
CA TYR A 566 -28.07 -1.02 23.49
C TYR A 566 -27.25 0.06 24.18
#